data_AF-A0AAV6GZP8-F1
#
_entry.id   AF-A0AAV6GZP8-F1
#
_cell.length_a   1.000
_cell.length_b   1.000
_cell.length_c   1.000
_cell.angle_alpha   90.00
_cell.angle_beta   90.00
_cell.angle_gamma   90.00
#
_symmetry.space_group_name_H-M   'P 1'
#
loop_
_entity.id
_entity.type
_entity.pdbx_description
1 polymer ?
#
loop_
_entity_poly.entity_id
_entity_poly.type
_entity_poly.pdbx_seq_one_letter_code
_entity_poly.pdbx_strand_id
1 'polypeptide(L)'
;MLQAKGNPGGGLTAEHASGRVKPGGGFTTGGASGSRNPGGGFTAAEVAGGTVKPGGGFTAAEVGGGTVQPGGGFTTAEEAGRSNPGGGFTAGEVAGRSNPGGGLTAAEVAGGTVKPGGGFTAGEVAGR
;
A
#
# COMPACT_ATOMS: atom_id res chain seq x y z
N MET A 1 20.46 6.68 1.31
CA MET A 1 19.33 7.09 0.43
C MET A 1 19.57 6.60 -0.99
N LEU A 2 18.83 5.59 -1.45
CA LEU A 2 18.92 5.11 -2.83
C LEU A 2 18.14 6.06 -3.75
N GLN A 3 18.85 6.85 -4.55
CA GLN A 3 18.29 7.63 -5.65
C GLN A 3 18.26 6.73 -6.91
N ALA A 4 17.41 5.70 -6.91
CA ALA A 4 17.41 4.72 -8.01
C ALA A 4 16.87 5.35 -9.30
N LYS A 5 17.75 5.69 -10.23
CA LYS A 5 17.44 6.05 -11.62
C LYS A 5 17.60 4.84 -12.56
N GLY A 6 17.24 3.64 -12.11
CA GLY A 6 17.41 2.40 -12.88
C GLY A 6 16.37 1.34 -12.53
N ASN A 7 16.06 0.47 -13.51
CA ASN A 7 15.25 -0.73 -13.36
C ASN A 7 16.17 -1.93 -13.13
N PRO A 8 16.31 -2.44 -11.89
CA PRO A 8 16.86 -3.78 -11.68
C PRO A 8 15.94 -4.79 -12.37
N GLY A 9 16.47 -5.70 -13.17
CA GLY A 9 15.69 -6.77 -13.80
C GLY A 9 15.10 -7.77 -12.79
N GLY A 10 15.61 -7.79 -11.56
CA GLY A 10 15.17 -8.66 -10.46
C GLY A 10 14.54 -7.91 -9.29
N GLY A 11 14.54 -8.56 -8.11
CA GLY A 11 14.10 -7.94 -6.87
C GLY A 11 15.05 -6.82 -6.40
N LEU A 12 14.53 -5.84 -5.66
CA LEU A 12 15.27 -4.71 -5.12
C LEU A 12 15.06 -4.60 -3.61
N THR A 13 16.14 -4.32 -2.87
CA THR A 13 16.08 -3.96 -1.45
C THR A 13 16.78 -2.62 -1.25
N ALA A 14 16.19 -1.72 -0.47
CA ALA A 14 16.78 -0.42 -0.16
C ALA A 14 16.42 0.02 1.27
N GLU A 15 17.31 0.67 1.99
CA GLU A 15 16.96 1.24 3.29
C GLU A 15 15.91 2.35 3.15
N HIS A 16 16.16 3.28 2.23
CA HIS A 16 15.26 4.37 1.89
C HIS A 16 15.26 4.61 0.38
N ALA A 17 14.08 4.80 -0.20
CA ALA A 17 13.91 5.08 -1.62
C ALA A 17 13.02 6.30 -1.86
N SER A 18 13.49 7.20 -2.71
CA SER A 18 12.75 8.38 -3.13
C SER A 18 12.75 8.52 -4.66
N GLY A 19 11.82 9.30 -5.20
CA GLY A 19 11.71 9.50 -6.64
C GLY A 19 10.95 8.36 -7.33
N ARG A 20 11.47 7.88 -8.47
CA ARG A 20 10.78 6.89 -9.32
C ARG A 20 11.57 5.58 -9.38
N VAL A 21 10.99 4.48 -8.91
CA VAL A 21 11.63 3.16 -8.85
C VAL A 21 10.71 2.10 -9.47
N LYS A 22 11.21 1.28 -10.41
CA LYS A 22 10.42 0.25 -11.10
C LYS A 22 11.19 -1.07 -11.34
N PRO A 23 11.54 -1.82 -10.29
CA PRO A 23 12.23 -3.09 -10.48
C PRO A 23 11.33 -4.11 -11.18
N GLY A 24 11.93 -5.04 -11.94
CA GLY A 24 11.20 -6.12 -12.61
C GLY A 24 10.60 -7.13 -11.63
N GLY A 25 11.26 -7.34 -10.48
CA GLY A 25 10.80 -8.22 -9.40
C GLY A 25 10.11 -7.48 -8.25
N GLY A 26 10.14 -8.09 -7.05
CA GLY A 26 9.63 -7.47 -5.83
C GLY A 26 10.51 -6.30 -5.36
N PHE A 27 9.94 -5.43 -4.52
CA PHE A 27 10.69 -4.32 -3.93
C PHE A 27 10.47 -4.26 -2.41
N THR A 28 11.56 -4.18 -1.65
CA THR A 28 11.55 -4.15 -0.20
C THR A 28 12.28 -2.89 0.27
N THR A 29 11.69 -2.11 1.18
CA THR A 29 12.38 -0.93 1.70
C THR A 29 11.99 -0.55 3.12
N GLY A 30 12.85 0.19 3.83
CA GLY A 30 12.48 0.77 5.12
C GLY A 30 11.50 1.92 4.91
N GLY A 31 11.93 2.97 4.23
CA GLY A 31 11.09 4.13 3.94
C GLY A 31 10.96 4.41 2.44
N ALA A 32 9.76 4.77 1.99
CA ALA A 32 9.62 5.21 0.61
C ALA A 32 8.65 6.37 0.35
N SER A 33 9.08 7.25 -0.55
CA SER A 33 8.33 8.37 -1.08
C SER A 33 8.40 8.42 -2.61
N GLY A 34 7.39 9.00 -3.25
CA GLY A 34 7.33 9.10 -4.70
C GLY A 34 6.72 7.88 -5.40
N SER A 35 7.15 7.61 -6.63
CA SER A 35 6.53 6.62 -7.53
C SER A 35 7.23 5.26 -7.47
N ARG A 36 6.47 4.22 -7.12
CA ARG A 36 6.92 2.82 -7.12
C ARG A 36 6.04 1.99 -8.03
N ASN A 37 6.66 1.22 -8.93
CA ASN A 37 5.96 0.29 -9.81
C ASN A 37 6.80 -0.98 -10.02
N PRO A 38 7.00 -1.78 -8.97
CA PRO A 38 7.67 -3.07 -9.10
C PRO A 38 6.78 -4.06 -9.86
N GLY A 39 7.37 -4.91 -10.69
CA GLY A 39 6.64 -6.00 -11.36
C GLY A 39 6.10 -7.06 -10.40
N GLY A 40 6.75 -7.23 -9.24
CA GLY A 40 6.31 -8.13 -8.17
C GLY A 40 5.57 -7.42 -7.03
N GLY A 41 5.65 -8.02 -5.83
CA GLY A 41 5.11 -7.40 -4.60
C GLY A 41 5.95 -6.22 -4.11
N PHE A 42 5.36 -5.40 -3.25
CA PHE A 42 6.06 -4.31 -2.60
C PHE A 42 5.91 -4.39 -1.08
N THR A 43 7.02 -4.25 -0.35
CA THR A 43 7.04 -4.24 1.11
C THR A 43 7.79 -2.98 1.59
N ALA A 44 7.17 -2.24 2.50
CA ALA A 44 7.79 -1.08 3.16
C ALA A 44 7.61 -1.17 4.68
N ALA A 45 8.45 -0.49 5.46
CA ALA A 45 8.01 -0.12 6.81
C ALA A 45 7.06 1.07 6.69
N GLU A 46 7.52 2.16 6.06
CA GLU A 46 6.78 3.41 5.96
C GLU A 46 6.62 3.90 4.52
N VAL A 47 5.44 4.44 4.22
CA VAL A 47 5.11 5.11 2.98
C VAL A 47 4.56 6.50 3.26
N ALA A 48 5.43 7.51 3.19
CA ALA A 48 5.05 8.90 3.44
C ALA A 48 4.24 9.56 2.30
N GLY A 49 4.09 8.89 1.15
CA GLY A 49 3.26 9.37 0.05
C GLY A 49 3.76 9.00 -1.35
N GLY A 50 3.05 9.54 -2.35
CA GLY A 50 3.31 9.29 -3.77
C GLY A 50 2.35 8.27 -4.39
N THR A 51 2.83 7.51 -5.38
CA THR A 51 2.01 6.53 -6.11
C THR A 51 2.70 5.18 -6.13
N VAL A 52 2.02 4.16 -5.61
CA VAL A 52 2.54 2.81 -5.41
C VAL A 52 1.65 1.84 -6.17
N LYS A 53 2.20 1.18 -7.18
CA LYS A 53 1.48 0.29 -8.10
C LYS A 53 2.26 -1.01 -8.32
N PRO A 54 2.46 -1.87 -7.31
CA PRO A 54 3.08 -3.17 -7.52
C PRO A 54 2.19 -4.07 -8.38
N GLY A 55 2.79 -4.91 -9.22
CA GLY A 55 2.07 -5.94 -9.96
C GLY A 55 1.48 -7.01 -9.02
N GLY A 56 2.14 -7.27 -7.89
CA GLY A 56 1.69 -8.18 -6.84
C GLY A 56 0.96 -7.50 -5.69
N GLY A 57 1.05 -8.11 -4.50
CA GLY A 57 0.53 -7.55 -3.25
C GLY A 57 1.38 -6.39 -2.71
N PHE A 58 0.81 -5.65 -1.77
CA PHE A 58 1.49 -4.59 -1.04
C PHE A 58 1.37 -4.79 0.46
N THR A 59 2.49 -4.66 1.17
CA THR A 59 2.55 -4.69 2.63
C THR A 59 3.31 -3.47 3.15
N ALA A 60 2.75 -2.78 4.13
CA ALA A 60 3.44 -1.73 4.86
C ALA A 60 3.16 -1.86 6.37
N ALA A 61 3.95 -1.22 7.22
CA ALA A 61 3.47 -0.92 8.57
C ALA A 61 2.56 0.31 8.49
N GLU A 62 3.04 1.38 7.84
CA GLU A 62 2.35 2.66 7.79
C GLU A 62 2.26 3.22 6.37
N VAL A 63 1.08 3.73 6.02
CA VAL A 63 0.84 4.49 4.79
C VAL A 63 0.25 5.84 5.18
N GLY A 64 1.13 6.82 5.36
CA GLY A 64 0.76 8.18 5.75
C GLY A 64 0.04 8.98 4.65
N GLY A 65 -0.01 8.48 3.41
CA GLY A 65 -0.79 9.11 2.35
C GLY A 65 -0.49 8.64 0.92
N GLY A 66 -0.98 9.41 -0.05
CA GLY A 66 -0.76 9.14 -1.48
C GLY A 66 -1.78 8.21 -2.10
N THR A 67 -1.34 7.34 -3.02
CA THR A 67 -2.23 6.43 -3.74
C THR A 67 -1.58 5.07 -3.95
N VAL A 68 -2.25 4.03 -3.50
CA VAL A 68 -1.79 2.64 -3.46
C VAL A 68 -2.75 1.78 -4.28
N GLN A 69 -2.25 1.13 -5.33
CA GLN A 69 -3.06 0.29 -6.22
C GLN A 69 -2.28 -0.99 -6.58
N PRO A 70 -2.11 -1.93 -5.63
CA PRO A 70 -1.51 -3.23 -5.93
C PRO A 70 -2.43 -4.05 -6.82
N GLY A 71 -1.84 -4.85 -7.71
CA GLY A 71 -2.59 -5.85 -8.47
C GLY A 71 -3.19 -6.94 -7.57
N GLY A 72 -2.52 -7.24 -6.44
CA GLY A 72 -2.98 -8.19 -5.43
C GLY A 72 -3.65 -7.53 -4.22
N GLY A 73 -3.53 -8.21 -3.07
CA GLY A 73 -4.01 -7.70 -1.78
C GLY A 73 -3.17 -6.56 -1.21
N PHE A 74 -3.73 -5.85 -0.25
CA PHE A 74 -3.06 -4.81 0.52
C PHE A 74 -3.15 -5.12 2.01
N THR A 75 -2.03 -5.09 2.71
CA THR A 75 -1.95 -5.23 4.16
C THR A 75 -1.18 -4.05 4.77
N THR A 76 -1.72 -3.43 5.81
CA THR A 76 -1.02 -2.37 6.56
C THR A 76 -1.41 -2.38 8.03
N ALA A 77 -0.61 -1.79 8.91
CA ALA A 77 -1.12 -1.47 10.25
C ALA A 77 -1.99 -0.20 10.16
N GLU A 78 -1.50 0.84 9.50
CA GLU A 78 -2.20 2.13 9.38
C GLU A 78 -2.32 2.60 7.92
N GLU A 79 -3.49 3.13 7.56
CA GLU A 79 -3.79 3.68 6.23
C GLU A 79 -4.47 5.05 6.32
N ALA A 80 -3.77 6.10 5.92
CA ALA A 80 -4.30 7.47 5.86
C ALA A 80 -4.49 7.99 4.42
N GLY A 81 -4.31 7.14 3.41
CA GLY A 81 -4.22 7.51 2.01
C GLY A 81 -5.44 7.19 1.15
N ARG A 82 -5.16 6.79 -0.09
CA ARG A 82 -6.14 6.22 -1.01
C ARG A 82 -5.66 4.86 -1.45
N SER A 83 -6.48 3.83 -1.27
CA SER A 83 -6.15 2.48 -1.71
C SER A 83 -7.22 1.89 -2.64
N ASN A 84 -6.77 1.16 -3.66
CA ASN A 84 -7.62 0.42 -4.58
C ASN A 84 -6.93 -0.90 -4.99
N PRO A 85 -6.71 -1.82 -4.03
CA PRO A 85 -6.09 -3.11 -4.33
C PRO A 85 -7.01 -3.96 -5.21
N GLY A 86 -6.43 -4.74 -6.13
CA GLY A 86 -7.19 -5.70 -6.93
C GLY A 86 -7.78 -6.84 -6.08
N GLY A 87 -7.11 -7.19 -4.98
CA GLY A 87 -7.55 -8.19 -4.00
C GLY A 87 -8.22 -7.59 -2.76
N GLY A 88 -8.13 -8.32 -1.65
CA GLY A 88 -8.61 -7.87 -0.35
C GLY A 88 -7.72 -6.81 0.31
N PHE A 89 -8.29 -6.07 1.26
CA PHE A 89 -7.59 -5.09 2.07
C PHE A 89 -7.69 -5.46 3.55
N THR A 90 -6.54 -5.57 4.22
CA THR A 90 -6.45 -5.81 5.67
C THR A 90 -5.69 -4.68 6.33
N ALA A 91 -6.28 -4.08 7.36
CA ALA A 91 -5.66 -2.99 8.11
C ALA A 91 -5.83 -3.15 9.63
N GLY A 92 -4.94 -2.54 10.42
CA GLY A 92 -5.27 -2.21 11.81
C GLY A 92 -6.27 -1.07 11.81
N GLU A 93 -5.84 0.09 11.32
CA GLU A 93 -6.65 1.30 11.22
C GLU A 93 -6.77 1.79 9.77
N VAL A 94 -7.97 2.21 9.40
CA VAL A 94 -8.25 2.91 8.14
C VAL A 94 -8.83 4.29 8.43
N ALA A 95 -8.04 5.32 8.13
CA ALA A 95 -8.47 6.73 8.14
C ALA A 95 -8.64 7.29 6.72
N GLY A 96 -8.18 6.56 5.69
CA GLY A 96 -8.20 6.94 4.29
C GLY A 96 -9.43 6.48 3.50
N ARG A 97 -9.32 6.54 2.16
CA ARG A 97 -10.35 6.02 1.25
C ARG A 97 -9.90 4.71 0.62
N SER A 98 -10.71 3.67 0.74
CA SER A 98 -10.31 2.33 0.31
C SER A 98 -11.42 1.62 -0.47
N ASN A 99 -11.11 1.22 -1.69
CA ASN A 99 -12.02 0.49 -2.59
C ASN A 99 -11.36 -0.83 -3.04
N PRO A 100 -11.19 -1.83 -2.16
CA PRO A 100 -10.64 -3.10 -2.56
C PRO A 100 -11.57 -3.83 -3.53
N GLY A 101 -11.00 -4.49 -4.55
CA GLY A 101 -11.74 -5.39 -5.42
C GLY A 101 -12.32 -6.59 -4.67
N GLY A 102 -11.63 -7.03 -3.62
CA GLY A 102 -12.09 -8.05 -2.67
C GLY A 102 -12.76 -7.47 -1.43
N GLY A 103 -12.71 -8.24 -0.33
CA GLY A 103 -13.21 -7.81 0.98
C GLY A 103 -12.29 -6.83 1.70
N LEU A 104 -12.82 -6.18 2.73
CA LEU A 104 -12.08 -5.34 3.66
C LEU A 104 -12.22 -5.89 5.09
N THR A 105 -11.08 -6.05 5.76
CA THR A 105 -11.01 -6.36 7.19
C THR A 105 -10.17 -5.30 7.89
N ALA A 106 -10.72 -4.63 8.88
CA ALA A 106 -10.02 -3.64 9.70
C ALA A 106 -10.28 -3.89 11.19
N ALA A 107 -9.34 -3.54 12.07
CA ALA A 107 -9.68 -3.42 13.49
C ALA A 107 -10.53 -2.16 13.69
N GLU A 108 -10.13 -1.05 13.09
CA GLU A 108 -10.78 0.26 13.23
C GLU A 108 -10.89 0.97 11.88
N VAL A 109 -12.01 1.64 11.66
CA VAL A 109 -12.21 2.59 10.55
C VAL A 109 -12.52 3.95 11.17
N ALA A 110 -11.49 4.76 11.37
CA ALA A 110 -11.56 6.04 12.08
C ALA A 110 -11.99 7.22 11.18
N GLY A 111 -12.06 7.03 9.87
CA GLY A 111 -12.47 8.06 8.93
C GLY A 111 -12.46 7.60 7.47
N GLY A 112 -12.95 8.47 6.59
CA GLY A 112 -12.89 8.25 5.15
C GLY A 112 -14.07 7.44 4.57
N THR A 113 -13.83 6.76 3.45
CA THR A 113 -14.89 6.02 2.73
C THR A 113 -14.34 4.69 2.29
N VAL A 114 -15.04 3.62 2.68
CA VAL A 114 -14.70 2.25 2.33
C VAL A 114 -15.79 1.65 1.45
N LYS A 115 -15.42 1.10 0.29
CA LYS A 115 -16.33 0.38 -0.62
C LYS A 115 -15.68 -0.91 -1.11
N PRO A 116 -15.63 -1.97 -0.28
CA PRO A 116 -15.16 -3.27 -0.75
C PRO A 116 -16.10 -3.86 -1.81
N GLY A 117 -15.53 -4.53 -2.81
CA GLY A 117 -16.27 -5.35 -3.76
C GLY A 117 -16.78 -6.66 -3.15
N GLY A 118 -16.19 -7.08 -2.03
CA GLY A 118 -16.60 -8.23 -1.23
C GLY A 118 -17.09 -7.87 0.17
N GLY A 119 -16.90 -8.78 1.14
CA GLY A 119 -17.32 -8.59 2.53
C GLY A 119 -16.64 -7.41 3.23
N PHE A 120 -17.33 -6.81 4.19
CA PHE A 120 -16.81 -5.75 5.05
C PHE A 120 -16.85 -6.21 6.51
N THR A 121 -15.70 -6.16 7.18
CA THR A 121 -15.58 -6.47 8.61
C THR A 121 -14.71 -5.40 9.26
N ALA A 122 -15.24 -4.74 10.28
CA ALA A 122 -14.52 -3.78 11.11
C ALA A 122 -14.86 -4.04 12.57
N GLY A 123 -13.86 -4.00 13.45
CA GLY A 123 -14.09 -4.06 14.91
C GLY A 123 -14.81 -2.81 15.40
N GLU A 124 -14.32 -1.64 14.97
CA GLU A 124 -14.91 -0.33 15.25
C GLU A 124 -15.02 0.52 13.97
N VAL A 125 -16.06 1.36 13.91
CA VAL A 125 -16.23 2.35 12.84
C VAL A 125 -16.61 3.67 13.50
N ALA A 126 -15.67 4.62 13.54
CA ALA A 126 -15.92 5.93 14.12
C ALA A 126 -16.87 6.74 13.22
N GLY A 127 -17.89 7.36 13.82
CA GLY A 127 -18.83 8.24 13.12
C GLY A 127 -20.13 7.58 12.63
N ARG A 128 -20.67 6.61 13.37
CA ARG A 128 -22.10 6.27 13.30
C ARG A 128 -22.88 6.90 14.43
#